data_AF-A0A1Y1MHX5-F1
#
_entry.id   AF-A0A1Y1MHX5-F1
#
_cell.length_a   1.000
_cell.length_b   1.000
_cell.length_c   1.000
_cell.angle_alpha   90.00
_cell.angle_beta   90.00
_cell.angle_gamma   90.00
#
_symmetry.space_group_name_H-M   'P 1'
#
loop_
_entity.id
_entity.type
_entity.pdbx_description
1 polymer ?
#
loop_
_entity_poly.entity_id
_entity_poly.type
_entity_poly.pdbx_seq_one_letter_code
_entity_poly.pdbx_strand_id
1 'polypeptide(L)'
;MEAEAEAGSANVKRHKGECFSRKEKHLIINVLNYFSGTMNVTAAVKEASKALCCSERSIYAIKKEDGNEGVSSPKKRKQRKGKQSNDRLHVYDENVQSVIRRKVHNFFITNIPPTMNSILASVNDDNDLPNFKRTTLFNLLKDMGFEFKKVGRKSILIERDDIIRWRHKYLRRIRKLREEGA
;
A
#
# COMPACT_ATOMS: atom_id res chain seq x y z
N MET A 1 17.62 19.65 53.50
CA MET A 1 16.80 18.54 52.95
C MET A 1 16.28 19.05 51.62
N GLU A 2 17.17 19.10 50.62
CA GLU A 2 16.83 19.60 49.28
C GLU A 2 16.45 18.41 48.42
N ALA A 3 15.23 18.48 47.87
CA ALA A 3 14.65 17.43 47.06
C ALA A 3 15.30 17.41 45.68
N GLU A 4 15.91 16.28 45.32
CA GLU A 4 16.32 16.00 43.94
C GLU A 4 15.07 15.94 43.05
N ALA A 5 14.93 16.92 42.16
CA ALA A 5 13.91 16.89 41.13
C ALA A 5 14.27 15.81 40.09
N GLU A 6 13.44 14.78 40.00
CA GLU A 6 13.45 13.78 38.93
C GLU A 6 13.44 14.50 37.57
N ALA A 7 14.58 14.42 36.87
CA ALA A 7 14.68 14.85 35.48
C ALA A 7 13.83 13.90 34.62
N GLY A 8 12.59 14.31 34.37
CA GLY A 8 11.67 13.63 33.47
C GLY A 8 12.38 13.22 32.18
N SER A 9 12.21 11.95 31.80
CA SER A 9 12.79 11.33 30.61
C SER A 9 12.65 12.26 29.41
N ALA A 10 13.78 12.85 28.98
CA ALA A 10 13.84 13.67 27.78
C ALA A 10 13.20 12.89 26.62
N ASN A 11 12.31 13.55 25.87
CA ASN A 11 11.49 12.95 24.83
C ASN A 11 12.39 12.45 23.67
N VAL A 12 13.00 11.27 23.85
CA VAL A 12 13.89 10.66 22.86
C VAL A 12 13.08 10.43 21.60
N LYS A 13 13.56 10.92 20.45
CA LYS A 13 12.92 10.65 19.16
C LYS A 13 12.91 9.15 18.92
N ARG A 14 11.76 8.52 19.18
CA ARG A 14 11.52 7.11 18.86
C ARG A 14 11.19 7.01 17.38
N HIS A 15 12.17 6.61 16.57
CA HIS A 15 11.91 6.22 15.19
C HIS A 15 11.02 4.97 15.19
N LYS A 16 9.72 5.14 14.95
CA LYS A 16 8.70 4.07 14.95
C LYS A 16 8.83 3.17 13.71
N GLY A 17 9.94 2.44 13.59
CA GLY A 17 10.25 1.61 12.42
C GLY A 17 10.74 2.39 11.20
N GLU A 18 11.12 3.66 11.39
CA GLU A 18 11.78 4.50 10.38
C GLU A 18 13.30 4.49 10.58
N CYS A 19 14.05 4.76 9.53
CA CYS A 19 15.51 4.81 9.58
C CYS A 19 15.98 6.27 9.52
N PHE A 20 17.10 6.58 10.18
CA PHE A 20 17.75 7.89 10.04
C PHE A 20 18.08 8.18 8.58
N SER A 21 17.68 9.34 8.10
CA SER A 21 18.08 9.87 6.80
C SER A 21 19.60 10.05 6.73
N ARG A 22 20.16 10.02 5.51
CA ARG A 22 21.60 10.25 5.29
C ARG A 22 22.07 11.57 5.92
N LYS A 23 21.26 12.62 5.82
CA LYS A 23 21.56 13.94 6.42
C LYS A 23 21.59 13.88 7.95
N GLU A 24 20.64 13.18 8.56
CA GLU A 24 20.55 13.04 10.01
C GLU A 24 21.74 12.24 10.56
N LYS A 25 22.12 11.15 9.89
CA LYS A 25 23.31 10.38 10.22
C LYS A 25 24.60 11.22 10.15
N HIS A 26 24.73 12.05 9.12
CA HIS A 26 25.88 12.94 8.97
C HIS A 26 25.92 14.03 10.06
N LEU A 27 24.76 14.58 10.43
CA LEU A 27 24.65 15.51 11.56
C LEU A 27 25.07 14.85 12.87
N ILE A 28 24.64 13.60 13.11
CA ILE A 28 25.03 12.82 14.29
C ILE A 28 26.54 12.64 14.38
N ILE A 29 27.20 12.34 13.26
CA ILE A 29 28.65 12.16 13.22
C ILE A 29 29.38 13.49 13.42
N ASN A 30 28.93 14.57 12.78
CA ASN A 30 29.57 15.88 12.95
C ASN A 30 29.52 16.36 14.40
N VAL A 31 28.36 16.20 15.06
CA VAL A 31 28.19 16.53 16.48
C VAL A 31 29.03 15.61 17.37
N LEU A 32 29.09 14.31 17.07
CA LEU A 32 29.92 13.37 17.82
C LEU A 32 31.41 13.72 17.70
N ASN A 33 31.88 14.07 16.49
CA ASN A 33 33.26 14.45 16.21
C ASN A 33 33.62 15.73 16.99
N TYR A 34 32.72 16.70 17.03
CA TYR A 34 32.88 17.93 17.82
C TYR A 34 33.13 17.62 19.31
N PHE A 35 32.27 16.81 19.94
CA PHE A 35 32.45 16.47 21.35
C PHE A 35 33.66 15.57 21.61
N SER A 36 33.98 14.66 20.68
CA SER A 36 35.12 13.74 20.82
C SER A 36 36.48 14.44 20.84
N GLY A 37 36.58 15.66 20.29
CA GLY A 37 37.80 16.47 20.38
C GLY A 37 38.05 17.07 21.77
N THR A 38 37.04 17.08 22.64
CA THR A 38 37.10 17.73 23.97
C THR A 38 36.97 16.75 25.13
N MET A 39 36.30 15.62 24.92
CA MET A 39 35.89 14.70 25.99
C MET A 39 36.13 13.24 25.62
N ASN A 40 36.17 12.39 26.66
CA ASN A 40 36.20 10.93 26.51
C ASN A 40 35.02 10.45 25.67
N VAL A 41 35.22 9.37 24.89
CA VAL A 41 34.23 8.85 23.93
C VAL A 41 32.87 8.59 24.57
N THR A 42 32.84 8.06 25.79
CA THR A 42 31.60 7.77 26.53
C THR A 42 30.84 9.03 26.94
N ALA A 43 31.57 10.08 27.36
CA ALA A 43 30.98 11.39 27.67
C ALA A 43 30.50 12.11 26.41
N ALA A 44 31.28 12.05 25.32
CA ALA A 44 30.93 12.63 24.03
C ALA A 44 29.62 12.03 23.46
N VAL A 45 29.41 10.72 23.61
CA VAL A 45 28.15 10.06 23.19
C VAL A 45 26.96 10.49 24.04
N LYS A 46 27.14 10.67 25.36
CA LYS A 46 26.09 11.17 26.26
C LYS A 46 25.67 12.60 25.90
N GLU A 47 26.64 13.48 25.66
CA GLU A 47 26.37 14.85 25.24
C GLU A 47 25.75 14.94 23.84
N ALA A 48 26.24 14.14 22.88
CA ALA A 48 25.64 14.06 21.54
C ALA A 48 24.20 13.50 21.57
N SER A 49 23.95 12.50 22.42
CA SER A 49 22.62 11.92 22.69
C SER A 49 21.65 12.99 23.20
N LYS A 50 22.10 13.77 24.19
CA LYS A 50 21.34 14.89 24.76
C LYS A 50 21.10 16.01 23.76
N ALA A 51 22.11 16.39 22.97
CA ALA A 51 22.02 17.47 21.99
C ALA A 51 21.07 17.14 20.82
N LEU A 52 21.07 15.89 20.35
CA LEU A 52 20.29 15.46 19.18
C LEU A 52 18.99 14.72 19.54
N CYS A 53 18.72 14.53 20.84
CA CYS A 53 17.60 13.75 21.35
C CYS A 53 17.49 12.35 20.72
N CYS A 54 18.64 11.71 20.49
CA CYS A 54 18.77 10.40 19.88
C CYS A 54 19.24 9.38 20.92
N SER A 55 18.92 8.10 20.75
CA SER A 55 19.44 7.08 21.67
C SER A 55 20.95 6.88 21.48
N GLU A 56 21.69 6.67 22.58
CA GLU A 56 23.13 6.35 22.53
C GLU A 56 23.41 5.15 21.62
N ARG A 57 22.52 4.15 21.64
CA ARG A 57 22.60 2.96 20.79
C ARG A 57 22.56 3.30 19.30
N SER A 58 21.75 4.28 18.90
CA SER A 58 21.69 4.77 17.52
C SER A 58 23.00 5.46 17.12
N ILE A 59 23.59 6.24 18.03
CA ILE A 59 24.86 6.94 17.78
C ILE A 59 25.99 5.93 17.58
N TYR A 60 26.10 4.90 18.44
CA TYR A 60 27.08 3.83 18.27
C TYR A 60 26.88 3.05 16.96
N ALA A 61 25.63 2.74 16.60
CA ALA A 61 25.33 2.05 15.35
C ALA A 61 25.75 2.87 14.13
N ILE A 62 25.51 4.19 14.14
CA ILE A 62 25.89 5.11 13.06
C ILE A 62 27.41 5.29 13.01
N LYS A 63 28.09 5.44 14.16
CA LYS A 63 29.56 5.50 14.22
C LYS A 63 30.20 4.24 13.63
N LYS A 64 29.63 3.07 13.91
CA LYS A 64 30.08 1.79 13.34
C LYS A 64 29.84 1.71 11.83
N GLU A 65 28.71 2.24 11.34
CA GLU A 65 28.42 2.33 9.91
C GLU A 65 29.45 3.22 9.18
N ASP A 66 29.78 4.37 9.78
CA ASP A 66 30.73 5.34 9.22
C ASP A 66 32.15 4.79 9.11
N GLY A 67 32.64 4.10 10.14
CA GLY A 67 34.00 3.55 10.16
C GLY A 67 34.23 2.38 9.19
N ASN A 68 33.18 1.72 8.70
CA ASN A 68 33.29 0.60 7.77
C ASN A 68 33.16 1.04 6.30
N GLU A 69 32.01 1.62 5.94
CA GLU A 69 31.63 1.87 4.54
C GLU A 69 31.20 3.33 4.30
N GLY A 70 31.24 4.17 5.34
CA GLY A 70 30.70 5.53 5.33
C GLY A 70 29.16 5.54 5.44
N VAL A 71 28.62 6.70 5.81
CA VAL A 71 27.17 6.87 6.00
C VAL A 71 26.37 6.60 4.73
N SER A 72 25.57 5.53 4.76
CA SER A 72 24.72 5.13 3.65
C SER A 72 23.25 5.52 3.86
N SER A 73 22.55 5.70 2.75
CA SER A 73 21.10 5.94 2.75
C SER A 73 20.34 4.69 3.21
N PRO A 74 19.24 4.84 3.96
CA PRO A 74 18.37 3.72 4.28
C PRO A 74 17.97 2.91 3.06
N LYS A 75 17.96 1.58 3.18
CA LYS A 75 17.48 0.70 2.11
C LYS A 75 16.01 1.03 1.84
N LYS A 76 15.68 1.35 0.58
CA LYS A 76 14.28 1.56 0.17
C LYS A 76 13.49 0.28 0.46
N ARG A 77 12.24 0.45 0.93
CA ARG A 77 11.30 -0.68 1.02
C ARG A 77 11.21 -1.32 -0.36
N LYS A 78 11.50 -2.62 -0.44
CA LYS A 78 11.40 -3.37 -1.70
C LYS A 78 9.95 -3.31 -2.16
N GLN A 79 9.72 -2.65 -3.29
CA GLN A 79 8.46 -2.79 -4.01
C GLN A 79 8.37 -4.23 -4.50
N ARG A 80 7.25 -4.91 -4.21
CA ARG A 80 7.02 -6.27 -4.74
C ARG A 80 6.96 -6.18 -6.28
N LYS A 81 7.81 -6.93 -6.97
CA LYS A 81 7.84 -7.00 -8.43
C LYS A 81 7.11 -8.27 -8.90
N GLY A 82 6.31 -8.16 -9.96
CA GLY A 82 5.68 -9.30 -10.66
C GLY A 82 4.23 -9.61 -10.25
N LYS A 83 3.55 -10.36 -11.13
CA LYS A 83 2.20 -10.89 -10.91
C LYS A 83 2.25 -11.91 -9.78
N GLN A 84 1.45 -11.72 -8.74
CA GLN A 84 1.43 -12.65 -7.61
C GLN A 84 0.66 -13.90 -8.03
N SER A 85 1.11 -15.09 -7.62
CA SER A 85 0.32 -16.32 -7.76
C SER A 85 -1.07 -16.16 -7.12
N ASN A 86 -1.15 -15.33 -6.08
CA ASN A 86 -2.38 -15.04 -5.33
C ASN A 86 -3.12 -13.80 -5.88
N ASP A 87 -2.75 -13.31 -7.06
CA ASP A 87 -3.53 -12.28 -7.74
C ASP A 87 -4.93 -12.83 -8.03
N ARG A 88 -5.97 -12.09 -7.66
CA ARG A 88 -7.34 -12.60 -7.70
C ARG A 88 -7.78 -12.91 -9.14
N LEU A 89 -7.29 -12.14 -10.10
CA LEU A 89 -7.51 -12.39 -11.53
C LEU A 89 -6.84 -13.67 -12.05
N HIS A 90 -5.86 -14.20 -11.31
CA HIS A 90 -5.21 -15.47 -11.63
C HIS A 90 -5.80 -16.63 -10.83
N VAL A 91 -6.19 -16.39 -9.57
CA VAL A 91 -6.84 -17.39 -8.71
C VAL A 91 -8.23 -17.77 -9.23
N TYR A 92 -8.97 -16.81 -9.79
CA TYR A 92 -10.27 -17.07 -10.40
C TYR A 92 -10.15 -17.02 -11.92
N ASP A 93 -10.40 -18.15 -12.58
CA ASP A 93 -10.30 -18.27 -14.03
C ASP A 93 -11.21 -17.29 -14.77
N GLU A 94 -10.89 -17.03 -16.04
CA GLU A 94 -11.67 -16.16 -16.91
C GLU A 94 -13.13 -16.62 -17.04
N ASN A 95 -13.39 -17.93 -16.98
CA ASN A 95 -14.74 -18.50 -16.97
C ASN A 95 -15.54 -18.01 -15.76
N VAL A 96 -14.97 -18.10 -14.56
CA VAL A 96 -15.60 -17.63 -13.31
C VAL A 96 -15.86 -16.12 -13.39
N GLN A 97 -14.88 -15.36 -13.85
CA GLN A 97 -15.00 -13.91 -14.06
C GLN A 97 -16.13 -13.57 -15.05
N SER A 98 -16.26 -14.33 -16.14
CA SER A 98 -17.30 -14.13 -17.15
C SER A 98 -18.71 -14.35 -16.59
N VAL A 99 -18.89 -15.37 -15.75
CA VAL A 99 -20.16 -15.68 -15.10
C VAL A 99 -20.53 -14.59 -14.10
N ILE A 100 -19.58 -14.12 -13.28
CA ILE A 100 -19.78 -12.99 -12.35
C ILE A 100 -20.18 -11.73 -13.12
N ARG A 101 -19.47 -11.40 -14.21
CA ARG A 101 -19.81 -10.25 -15.06
C ARG A 101 -21.23 -10.37 -15.61
N ARG A 102 -21.63 -11.55 -16.08
CA ARG A 102 -22.99 -11.82 -16.57
C ARG A 102 -24.03 -11.60 -15.47
N LYS A 103 -23.80 -12.08 -14.25
CA LYS A 103 -24.70 -11.84 -13.12
C LYS A 103 -24.85 -10.36 -12.82
N VAL A 104 -23.75 -9.60 -12.79
CA VAL A 104 -23.81 -8.14 -12.62
C VAL A 104 -24.65 -7.48 -13.73
N HIS A 105 -24.45 -7.87 -15.00
CA HIS A 105 -25.26 -7.33 -16.10
C HIS A 105 -26.75 -7.73 -16.02
N ASN A 106 -27.07 -8.91 -15.51
CA ASN A 106 -28.47 -9.34 -15.33
C ASN A 106 -29.24 -8.42 -14.36
N PHE A 107 -28.57 -7.82 -13.37
CA PHE A 107 -29.20 -6.80 -12.51
C PHE A 107 -29.64 -5.57 -13.31
N PHE A 108 -28.84 -5.13 -14.28
CA PHE A 108 -29.22 -4.01 -15.16
C PHE A 108 -30.38 -4.38 -16.09
N ILE A 109 -30.42 -5.61 -16.60
CA ILE A 109 -31.52 -6.10 -17.45
C ILE A 109 -32.84 -6.16 -16.65
N THR A 110 -32.76 -6.61 -15.39
CA THR A 110 -33.93 -6.72 -14.50
C THR A 110 -34.30 -5.40 -13.81
N ASN A 111 -33.59 -4.30 -14.10
CA ASN A 111 -33.75 -2.98 -13.46
C ASN A 111 -33.60 -2.98 -11.93
N ILE A 112 -32.89 -3.97 -11.38
CA ILE A 112 -32.56 -4.04 -9.95
C ILE A 112 -31.18 -3.39 -9.75
N PRO A 113 -30.99 -2.44 -8.82
CA PRO A 113 -29.69 -1.80 -8.63
C PRO A 113 -28.65 -2.82 -8.13
N PRO A 114 -27.54 -3.05 -8.87
CA PRO A 114 -26.50 -3.98 -8.45
C PRO A 114 -25.71 -3.43 -7.26
N THR A 115 -26.10 -3.85 -6.06
CA THR A 115 -25.40 -3.53 -4.81
C THR A 115 -24.46 -4.66 -4.42
N MET A 116 -23.46 -4.37 -3.59
CA MET A 116 -22.50 -5.39 -3.15
C MET A 116 -23.18 -6.58 -2.44
N ASN A 117 -24.24 -6.33 -1.65
CA ASN A 117 -24.98 -7.40 -0.96
C ASN A 117 -25.79 -8.25 -1.94
N SER A 118 -26.49 -7.61 -2.88
CA SER A 118 -27.32 -8.33 -3.86
C SER A 118 -26.47 -9.17 -4.81
N ILE A 119 -25.32 -8.66 -5.24
CA ILE A 119 -24.38 -9.42 -6.07
C ILE A 119 -23.80 -10.60 -5.28
N LEU A 120 -23.38 -10.38 -4.03
CA LEU A 120 -22.83 -11.45 -3.20
C LEU A 120 -23.84 -12.59 -3.02
N ALA A 121 -25.11 -12.26 -2.74
CA ALA A 121 -26.17 -13.26 -2.64
C ALA A 121 -26.34 -14.01 -3.97
N SER A 122 -26.47 -13.28 -5.09
CA SER A 122 -26.66 -13.89 -6.41
C SER A 122 -25.47 -14.73 -6.90
N VAL A 123 -24.26 -14.44 -6.45
CA VAL A 123 -23.05 -15.20 -6.81
C VAL A 123 -22.93 -16.46 -5.95
N ASN A 124 -23.24 -16.37 -4.65
CA ASN A 124 -23.15 -17.49 -3.73
C ASN A 124 -24.33 -18.47 -3.84
N ASP A 125 -25.44 -18.05 -4.47
CA ASP A 125 -26.60 -18.90 -4.78
C ASP A 125 -26.35 -19.83 -5.99
N ASP A 126 -25.41 -19.48 -6.87
CA ASP A 126 -25.02 -20.33 -7.99
C ASP A 126 -24.07 -21.46 -7.53
N ASN A 127 -24.50 -22.71 -7.69
CA ASN A 127 -23.68 -23.89 -7.38
C ASN A 127 -22.45 -24.04 -8.29
N ASP A 128 -22.46 -23.40 -9.47
CA ASP A 128 -21.34 -23.41 -10.41
C ASP A 128 -20.19 -22.47 -9.99
N LEU A 129 -20.42 -21.62 -9.00
CA LEU A 129 -19.45 -20.64 -8.52
C LEU A 129 -18.95 -21.01 -7.12
N PRO A 130 -17.65 -20.76 -6.84
CA PRO A 130 -17.16 -20.93 -5.48
C PRO A 130 -17.83 -19.90 -4.56
N ASN A 131 -18.03 -20.26 -3.29
CA ASN A 131 -18.57 -19.33 -2.31
C ASN A 131 -17.57 -18.20 -2.02
N PHE A 132 -17.98 -16.94 -2.22
CA PHE A 132 -17.13 -15.78 -1.99
C PHE A 132 -17.39 -15.12 -0.65
N LYS A 133 -16.32 -14.59 -0.05
CA LYS A 133 -16.43 -13.61 1.03
C LYS A 133 -16.73 -12.23 0.42
N ARG A 134 -17.41 -11.38 1.19
CA ARG A 134 -17.74 -10.02 0.76
C ARG A 134 -16.52 -9.22 0.27
N THR A 135 -15.43 -9.26 1.03
CA THR A 135 -14.21 -8.49 0.71
C THR A 135 -13.45 -9.07 -0.48
N THR A 136 -13.46 -10.39 -0.69
CA THR A 136 -12.80 -11.01 -1.83
C THR A 136 -13.54 -10.68 -3.12
N LEU A 137 -14.87 -10.83 -3.14
CA LEU A 137 -15.69 -10.47 -4.29
C LEU A 137 -15.61 -8.97 -4.61
N PHE A 138 -15.68 -8.10 -3.60
CA PHE A 138 -15.56 -6.65 -3.79
C PHE A 138 -14.27 -6.27 -4.53
N ASN A 139 -13.15 -6.86 -4.11
CA ASN A 139 -11.89 -6.55 -4.75
C ASN A 139 -11.72 -7.24 -6.11
N LEU A 140 -12.23 -8.46 -6.28
CA LEU A 140 -12.25 -9.14 -7.58
C LEU A 140 -13.02 -8.29 -8.61
N LEU A 141 -14.18 -7.75 -8.24
CA LEU A 141 -14.96 -6.86 -9.10
C LEU A 141 -14.18 -5.59 -9.49
N LYS A 142 -13.43 -4.99 -8.55
CA LYS A 142 -12.53 -3.87 -8.86
C LYS A 142 -11.44 -4.26 -9.84
N ASP A 143 -10.81 -5.40 -9.61
CA ASP A 143 -9.73 -5.91 -10.47
C ASP A 143 -10.25 -6.24 -11.89
N MET A 144 -11.50 -6.69 -12.00
CA MET A 144 -12.21 -6.92 -13.27
C MET A 144 -12.62 -5.62 -13.99
N GLY A 145 -12.44 -4.45 -13.36
CA GLY A 145 -12.74 -3.15 -13.96
C GLY A 145 -14.10 -2.57 -13.63
N PHE A 146 -14.77 -3.05 -12.57
CA PHE A 146 -15.96 -2.40 -12.04
C PHE A 146 -15.61 -1.33 -10.99
N GLU A 147 -16.47 -0.32 -10.88
CA GLU A 147 -16.40 0.74 -9.90
C GLU A 147 -17.73 0.94 -9.18
N PHE A 148 -17.66 1.29 -7.91
CA PHE A 148 -18.85 1.61 -7.12
C PHE A 148 -19.11 3.10 -7.20
N LYS A 149 -20.23 3.50 -7.82
CA LYS A 149 -20.70 4.89 -7.85
C LYS A 149 -21.84 5.06 -6.84
N LYS A 150 -21.82 6.20 -6.14
CA LYS A 150 -22.88 6.55 -5.19
C LYS A 150 -24.07 7.12 -5.95
N VAL A 151 -25.22 6.49 -5.82
CA VAL A 151 -26.50 6.95 -6.38
C VAL A 151 -27.48 7.11 -5.21
N GLY A 152 -27.67 8.36 -4.78
CA GLY A 152 -28.42 8.68 -3.57
C GLY A 152 -27.80 8.03 -2.32
N ARG A 153 -28.57 7.17 -1.65
CA ARG A 153 -28.12 6.41 -0.46
C ARG A 153 -27.47 5.07 -0.80
N LYS A 154 -27.58 4.59 -2.05
CA LYS A 154 -27.09 3.28 -2.46
C LYS A 154 -25.75 3.43 -3.19
N SER A 155 -24.89 2.42 -3.02
CA SER A 155 -23.67 2.26 -3.80
C SER A 155 -23.93 1.23 -4.88
N ILE A 156 -23.92 1.68 -6.13
CA ILE A 156 -24.23 0.86 -7.31
C ILE A 156 -22.93 0.50 -8.00
N LEU A 157 -22.78 -0.77 -8.36
CA LEU A 157 -21.66 -1.26 -9.15
C LEU A 157 -21.89 -0.97 -10.63
N ILE A 158 -20.95 -0.28 -11.27
CA ILE A 158 -20.99 0.09 -12.69
C ILE A 158 -19.64 -0.29 -13.31
N GLU A 159 -19.60 -0.65 -14.60
CA GLU A 159 -18.31 -0.81 -15.30
C GLU A 159 -17.61 0.54 -15.45
N ARG A 160 -16.28 0.55 -15.38
CA ARG A 160 -15.53 1.79 -15.60
C ARG A 160 -15.76 2.33 -17.01
N ASP A 161 -15.95 3.64 -17.11
CA ASP A 161 -16.30 4.31 -18.35
C ASP A 161 -15.25 4.11 -19.48
N ASP A 162 -13.97 4.01 -19.13
CA ASP A 162 -12.87 3.75 -20.08
C ASP A 162 -12.96 2.36 -20.72
N ILE A 163 -13.26 1.33 -19.92
CA ILE A 163 -13.46 -0.05 -20.40
C ILE A 163 -14.67 -0.12 -21.34
N ILE A 164 -15.77 0.53 -20.98
CA ILE A 164 -16.96 0.62 -21.84
C ILE A 164 -16.61 1.31 -23.18
N ARG A 165 -15.90 2.44 -23.13
CA ARG A 165 -15.47 3.17 -24.34
C ARG A 165 -14.57 2.31 -25.23
N TRP A 166 -13.63 1.57 -24.64
CA TRP A 166 -12.76 0.65 -25.38
C TRP A 166 -13.57 -0.47 -26.05
N ARG A 167 -14.53 -1.06 -25.34
CA ARG A 167 -15.45 -2.07 -25.89
C ARG A 167 -16.25 -1.51 -27.07
N HIS A 168 -16.83 -0.32 -26.94
CA HIS A 168 -17.56 0.32 -28.04
C HIS A 168 -16.66 0.64 -29.25
N LYS A 169 -15.41 1.05 -29.02
CA LYS A 169 -14.45 1.29 -30.10
C LYS A 169 -14.09 -0.01 -30.83
N TYR A 170 -13.82 -1.07 -30.07
CA TYR A 170 -13.54 -2.40 -30.60
C TYR A 170 -14.69 -2.95 -31.44
N LEU A 171 -15.91 -2.93 -30.92
CA LEU A 171 -17.10 -3.41 -31.63
C LEU A 171 -17.38 -2.62 -32.91
N ARG A 172 -17.22 -1.29 -32.89
CA ARG A 172 -17.31 -0.46 -34.09
C ARG A 172 -16.25 -0.83 -35.13
N ARG A 173 -15.02 -1.10 -34.69
CA ARG A 173 -13.93 -1.52 -35.59
C ARG A 173 -14.22 -2.86 -36.23
N ILE A 174 -14.68 -3.85 -35.46
CA ILE A 174 -15.08 -5.16 -35.99
C ILE A 174 -16.20 -5.03 -37.01
N ARG A 175 -17.23 -4.25 -36.70
CA ARG A 175 -18.36 -4.04 -37.60
C ARG A 175 -17.89 -3.47 -38.94
N LYS A 176 -17.05 -2.44 -38.90
CA LYS A 176 -16.44 -1.85 -40.08
C LYS A 176 -15.63 -2.87 -40.90
N LEU A 177 -14.83 -3.71 -40.24
CA LEU A 177 -14.05 -4.75 -40.93
C LEU A 177 -14.95 -5.79 -41.63
N ARG A 178 -16.07 -6.19 -41.02
CA ARG A 178 -17.05 -7.10 -41.63
C ARG A 178 -17.78 -6.47 -42.82
N GLU A 179 -18.05 -5.18 -42.75
CA GLU A 179 -18.65 -4.41 -43.86
C GLU A 179 -17.65 -4.25 -45.03
N GLU A 180 -16.35 -4.15 -44.74
CA GLU A 180 -15.26 -4.04 -45.72
C GLU A 180 -14.86 -5.38 -46.38
N GLY A 181 -15.50 -6.50 -46.00
CA GLY A 181 -15.32 -7.81 -46.67
C GLY A 181 -14.05 -8.57 -46.27
N ALA A 182 -13.48 -8.29 -45.10
CA ALA A 182 -12.39 -9.08 -44.50
C ALA A 182 -12.91 -10.33 -43.76
#